data_AF-A0A951FYN0-F1
#
_entry.id   AF-A0A951FYN0-F1
#
_cell.length_a   1.000
_cell.length_b   1.000
_cell.length_c   1.000
_cell.angle_alpha   90.00
_cell.angle_beta   90.00
_cell.angle_gamma   90.00
#
_symmetry.space_group_name_H-M   'P 1'
#
loop_
_entity.id
_entity.type
_entity.pdbx_description
1 polymer ?
#
loop_
_entity_poly.entity_id
_entity_poly.type
_entity_poly.pdbx_seq_one_letter_code
_entity_poly.pdbx_strand_id
1 'polypeptide(L)'
;LPLIVNHGHVNPNLSDGPEWGATLGNKIFVWRSGVGIDRHGNLIYAAADKQTVASLANILIHAGAVRAMELDINSYWPSFITYRFPGAGKPANLLADMVRSPLRYLTPDDRDFFAVYLR
;
A
#
# COMPACT_ATOMS: atom_id res chain seq x y z
N LEU A 1 -11.04 -3.10 4.36
CA LEU A 1 -10.86 -3.87 3.10
C LEU A 1 -10.47 -5.30 3.45
N PRO A 2 -10.89 -6.30 2.66
CA PRO A 2 -10.40 -7.67 2.81
C PRO A 2 -8.90 -7.73 2.53
N LEU A 3 -8.23 -8.75 3.07
CA LEU A 3 -6.85 -9.05 2.68
C LEU A 3 -6.79 -9.38 1.19
N ILE A 4 -5.78 -8.87 0.47
CA ILE A 4 -5.52 -9.25 -0.93
C ILE A 4 -4.69 -10.54 -1.03
N VAL A 5 -3.91 -10.82 0.03
CA VAL A 5 -3.20 -12.08 0.25
C VAL A 5 -3.63 -12.65 1.59
N ASN A 6 -4.09 -13.90 1.62
CA ASN A 6 -4.44 -14.62 2.83
C ASN A 6 -3.81 -16.02 2.82
N HIS A 7 -3.08 -16.35 3.88
CA HIS A 7 -2.32 -17.61 3.99
C HIS A 7 -1.40 -17.89 2.78
N GLY A 8 -0.78 -16.84 2.20
CA GLY A 8 0.10 -16.95 1.04
C GLY A 8 -0.62 -17.17 -0.30
N HIS A 9 -1.95 -17.08 -0.31
CA HIS A 9 -2.76 -17.21 -1.51
C HIS A 9 -3.48 -15.90 -1.84
N VAL A 10 -3.71 -15.67 -3.13
CA VAL A 10 -4.58 -14.59 -3.60
C VAL A 10 -5.97 -14.79 -3.02
N ASN A 11 -6.58 -13.71 -2.51
CA ASN A 11 -7.96 -13.80 -2.04
C ASN A 11 -8.91 -14.15 -3.22
N PRO A 12 -9.74 -15.20 -3.12
CA PRO A 12 -10.62 -15.60 -4.22
C PRO A 12 -11.68 -14.54 -4.58
N ASN A 13 -11.92 -13.56 -3.69
CA ASN A 13 -12.86 -12.47 -3.92
C ASN A 13 -12.23 -11.25 -4.61
N LEU A 14 -10.96 -11.33 -5.04
CA LEU A 14 -10.37 -10.25 -5.84
C LEU A 14 -11.05 -10.15 -7.20
N SER A 15 -11.34 -8.92 -7.62
CA SER A 15 -11.94 -8.60 -8.90
C SER A 15 -11.35 -7.29 -9.43
N ASP A 16 -11.65 -6.91 -10.67
CA ASP A 16 -11.29 -5.59 -11.22
C ASP A 16 -12.36 -4.52 -10.92
N GLY A 17 -13.26 -4.82 -9.98
CA GLY A 17 -14.34 -3.94 -9.56
C GLY A 17 -13.90 -2.76 -8.68
N PRO A 18 -14.79 -1.77 -8.50
CA PRO A 18 -14.48 -0.53 -7.79
C PRO A 18 -14.23 -0.71 -6.28
N GLU A 19 -14.56 -1.88 -5.71
CA GLU A 19 -14.25 -2.22 -4.33
C GLU A 19 -12.74 -2.28 -4.05
N TRP A 20 -11.92 -2.40 -5.11
CA TRP A 20 -10.45 -2.33 -5.08
C TRP A 20 -9.94 -0.98 -5.65
N GLY A 21 -10.69 0.08 -5.40
CA GLY A 21 -10.31 1.46 -5.70
C GLY A 21 -10.75 1.95 -7.09
N ALA A 22 -11.22 3.19 -7.13
CA ALA A 22 -11.58 3.87 -8.37
C ALA A 22 -10.32 4.31 -9.15
N THR A 23 -10.22 3.85 -10.39
CA THR A 23 -9.05 4.10 -11.24
C THR A 23 -9.17 5.41 -12.01
N LEU A 24 -8.09 6.17 -12.15
CA LEU A 24 -8.07 7.36 -12.98
C LEU A 24 -8.30 7.03 -14.46
N GLY A 25 -9.33 7.65 -15.05
CA GLY A 25 -9.69 7.45 -16.46
C GLY A 25 -10.26 6.07 -16.77
N ASN A 26 -10.82 5.36 -15.77
CA ASN A 26 -11.39 4.02 -15.90
C ASN A 26 -10.41 2.98 -16.48
N LYS A 27 -9.12 3.14 -16.17
CA LYS A 27 -8.06 2.21 -16.59
C LYS A 27 -7.95 1.05 -15.62
N ILE A 28 -8.04 -0.18 -16.10
CA ILE A 28 -7.87 -1.39 -15.27
C ILE A 28 -6.44 -1.49 -14.69
N PHE A 29 -5.44 -1.05 -15.46
CA PHE A 29 -4.03 -1.08 -15.08
C PHE A 29 -3.58 0.30 -14.63
N VAL A 30 -3.25 0.42 -13.35
CA VAL A 30 -2.78 1.66 -12.71
C VAL A 30 -1.63 1.37 -11.76
N TRP A 31 -1.00 2.43 -11.25
CA TRP A 31 -0.22 2.34 -10.03
C TRP A 31 -1.06 1.78 -8.90
N ARG A 32 -0.60 0.71 -8.26
CA ARG A 32 -1.17 0.19 -7.02
C ARG A 32 -0.06 0.02 -5.99
N SER A 33 -0.40 0.21 -4.72
CA SER A 33 0.50 -0.03 -3.60
C SER A 33 -0.11 -0.98 -2.59
N GLY A 34 0.72 -1.70 -1.86
CA GLY A 34 0.28 -2.69 -0.89
C GLY A 34 1.33 -2.93 0.18
N VAL A 35 0.86 -3.42 1.32
CA VAL A 35 1.71 -3.81 2.45
C VAL A 35 1.34 -5.21 2.92
N GLY A 36 2.35 -6.00 3.22
CA GLY A 36 2.20 -7.35 3.72
C GLY A 36 3.24 -7.71 4.76
N ILE A 37 3.10 -8.91 5.30
CA ILE A 37 4.08 -9.52 6.21
C ILE A 37 4.48 -10.89 5.68
N ASP A 38 5.76 -11.24 5.84
CA ASP A 38 6.22 -12.60 5.61
C ASP A 38 5.94 -13.52 6.82
N ARG A 39 6.35 -14.79 6.72
CA ARG A 39 6.20 -15.78 7.80
C ARG A 39 7.00 -15.48 9.07
N HIS A 40 7.97 -14.57 9.00
CA HIS A 40 8.82 -14.13 10.10
C HIS A 40 8.31 -12.83 10.73
N GLY A 41 7.24 -12.24 10.18
CA GLY A 41 6.70 -10.97 10.65
C GLY A 41 7.41 -9.74 10.06
N ASN A 42 8.30 -9.91 9.08
CA ASN A 42 8.94 -8.78 8.41
C ASN A 42 7.94 -8.06 7.52
N LEU A 43 7.98 -6.73 7.54
CA LEU A 43 7.14 -5.89 6.70
C LEU A 43 7.65 -5.92 5.25
N ILE A 44 6.73 -6.12 4.32
CA ILE A 44 6.97 -6.02 2.87
C ILE A 44 6.08 -4.90 2.33
N TYR A 45 6.69 -3.95 1.63
CA TYR A 45 5.97 -2.92 0.87
C TYR A 45 6.20 -3.14 -0.63
N ALA A 46 5.13 -3.02 -1.42
CA ALA A 46 5.21 -3.05 -2.87
C ALA A 46 4.41 -1.90 -3.48
N ALA A 47 4.98 -1.26 -4.50
CA ALA A 47 4.28 -0.33 -5.37
C ALA A 47 4.76 -0.52 -6.80
N ALA A 48 3.82 -0.63 -7.74
CA ALA A 48 4.14 -0.85 -9.15
C ALA A 48 3.06 -0.24 -10.06
N ASP A 49 3.49 0.25 -11.22
CA ASP A 49 2.60 0.69 -12.30
C ASP A 49 2.01 -0.50 -13.06
N LYS A 50 0.93 -0.26 -13.79
CA LYS A 50 0.26 -1.22 -14.67
C LYS A 50 -0.20 -2.49 -13.95
N GLN A 51 -0.76 -2.34 -12.76
CA GLN A 51 -1.22 -3.45 -11.94
C GLN A 51 -2.75 -3.49 -11.81
N THR A 52 -3.29 -4.71 -11.76
CA THR A 52 -4.59 -5.00 -11.14
C THR A 52 -4.37 -5.33 -9.65
N VAL A 53 -5.44 -5.40 -8.86
CA VAL A 53 -5.31 -5.83 -7.45
C VAL A 53 -4.77 -7.26 -7.35
N ALA A 54 -5.14 -8.12 -8.30
CA ALA A 54 -4.65 -9.50 -8.37
C ALA A 54 -3.16 -9.58 -8.75
N SER A 55 -2.69 -8.74 -9.68
CA SER A 55 -1.26 -8.73 -10.02
C SER A 55 -0.41 -8.15 -8.89
N LEU A 56 -0.89 -7.14 -8.16
CA LEU A 56 -0.26 -6.67 -6.92
C LEU A 56 -0.18 -7.78 -5.86
N ALA A 57 -1.27 -8.53 -5.65
CA ALA A 57 -1.27 -9.66 -4.71
C ALA A 57 -0.21 -10.71 -5.09
N ASN A 58 -0.09 -11.03 -6.38
CA ASN A 58 0.95 -11.94 -6.86
C ASN A 58 2.38 -11.40 -6.65
N ILE A 59 2.62 -10.10 -6.84
CA ILE A 59 3.92 -9.47 -6.53
C ILE A 59 4.26 -9.67 -5.05
N LEU A 60 3.30 -9.43 -4.15
CA LEU A 60 3.50 -9.58 -2.70
C LEU A 60 3.74 -11.03 -2.30
N ILE A 61 3.01 -11.99 -2.90
CA ILE A 61 3.25 -13.43 -2.69
C ILE A 61 4.66 -13.81 -3.16
N HIS A 62 5.07 -13.33 -4.34
CA HIS A 62 6.41 -13.58 -4.87
C HIS A 62 7.51 -13.00 -3.97
N ALA A 63 7.26 -11.84 -3.35
CA ALA A 63 8.13 -11.25 -2.35
C ALA A 63 8.10 -11.98 -0.98
N GLY A 64 7.24 -12.98 -0.80
CA GLY A 64 7.16 -13.81 0.41
C GLY A 64 6.05 -13.45 1.40
N ALA A 65 5.14 -12.54 1.04
CA ALA A 65 4.04 -12.16 1.91
C ALA A 65 3.06 -13.32 2.12
N VAL A 66 2.74 -13.63 3.38
CA VAL A 66 1.72 -14.61 3.77
C VAL A 66 0.37 -13.95 4.07
N ARG A 67 0.38 -12.64 4.38
CA ARG A 67 -0.81 -11.81 4.55
C ARG A 67 -0.51 -10.42 4.03
N ALA A 68 -1.43 -9.83 3.26
CA ALA A 68 -1.26 -8.48 2.73
C ALA A 68 -2.59 -7.77 2.47
N MET A 69 -2.55 -6.44 2.44
CA MET A 69 -3.66 -5.58 2.06
C MET A 69 -3.22 -4.54 1.01
N GLU A 70 -4.16 -4.12 0.17
CA GLU A 70 -3.98 -2.99 -0.74
C GLU A 70 -3.99 -1.66 0.05
N LEU A 71 -3.14 -0.72 -0.39
CA LEU A 71 -3.08 0.67 0.05
C LEU A 71 -3.56 1.59 -1.09
N ASP A 72 -3.34 2.90 -1.00
CA ASP A 72 -3.82 3.86 -1.99
C ASP A 72 -3.30 3.55 -3.42
N ILE A 73 -4.05 3.98 -4.43
CA ILE A 73 -3.83 3.66 -5.85
C ILE A 73 -3.73 4.92 -6.71
N ASN A 74 -3.43 4.73 -8.01
CA ASN A 74 -3.13 5.76 -9.00
C ASN A 74 -1.80 6.48 -8.74
N SER A 75 -1.25 7.19 -9.72
CA SER A 75 0.13 7.70 -9.64
C SER A 75 0.39 8.76 -8.56
N TYR A 76 -0.67 9.39 -8.03
CA TYR A 76 -0.53 10.54 -7.14
C TYR A 76 -0.76 10.24 -5.65
N TRP A 77 -1.50 9.19 -5.32
CA TRP A 77 -1.94 8.93 -3.94
C TRP A 77 -1.08 7.98 -3.11
N PRO A 78 -0.41 6.95 -3.68
CA PRO A 78 0.49 6.08 -2.95
C PRO A 78 1.54 6.87 -2.17
N SER A 79 1.56 6.62 -0.87
CA SER A 79 2.48 7.25 0.07
C SER A 79 2.82 6.25 1.17
N PHE A 80 4.11 6.12 1.48
CA PHE A 80 4.57 5.37 2.63
C PHE A 80 5.55 6.23 3.40
N ILE A 81 5.13 6.71 4.57
CA ILE A 81 5.88 7.67 5.37
C ILE A 81 6.48 6.95 6.57
N THR A 82 7.77 7.14 6.78
CA THR A 82 8.53 6.50 7.85
C THR A 82 9.14 7.51 8.82
N TYR A 83 9.29 7.08 10.06
CA TYR A 83 10.13 7.71 11.07
C TYR A 83 11.32 6.77 11.29
N ARG A 84 12.48 7.14 10.75
CA ARG A 84 13.60 6.20 10.51
C ARG A 84 14.19 5.55 11.77
N PHE A 85 13.99 6.14 12.94
CA PHE A 85 14.51 5.64 14.20
C PHE A 85 13.60 6.06 15.37
N PRO A 86 13.64 5.35 16.51
CA PRO A 86 12.91 5.74 17.71
C PRO A 86 13.20 7.19 18.09
N GLY A 87 12.16 7.98 18.36
CA GLY A 87 12.27 9.40 18.69
C GLY A 87 12.56 10.33 17.50
N ALA A 88 12.57 9.83 16.26
CA ALA A 88 12.68 10.71 15.08
C ALA A 88 11.51 11.71 15.04
N GLY A 89 11.82 13.01 15.02
CA GLY A 89 10.81 14.08 14.92
C GLY A 89 10.44 14.48 13.50
N LYS A 90 11.13 13.96 12.48
CA LYS A 90 10.93 14.32 11.07
C LYS A 90 10.51 13.11 10.25
N PRO A 91 9.35 13.15 9.56
CA PRO A 91 8.95 12.09 8.66
C PRO A 91 9.74 12.13 7.36
N ALA A 92 9.87 10.98 6.71
CA ALA A 92 10.43 10.84 5.36
C ALA A 92 9.63 9.83 4.54
N ASN A 93 9.45 10.09 3.25
CA ASN A 93 8.94 9.09 2.33
C ASN A 93 9.91 7.91 2.26
N LEU A 94 9.36 6.70 2.12
CA LEU A 94 10.12 5.47 1.99
C LEU A 94 10.96 5.49 0.70
N LEU A 95 10.37 5.94 -0.40
CA LEU A 95 11.00 6.02 -1.72
C LEU A 95 11.06 7.48 -2.19
N ALA A 96 12.11 7.81 -2.95
CA ALA A 96 12.35 9.18 -3.42
C ALA A 96 11.35 9.64 -4.51
N ASP A 97 10.74 8.70 -5.22
CA ASP A 97 9.75 8.94 -6.29
C ASP A 97 8.31 9.11 -5.77
N MET A 98 8.07 8.93 -4.46
CA MET A 98 6.80 9.27 -3.84
C MET A 98 6.59 10.79 -3.84
N VAL A 99 5.65 11.25 -4.66
CA VAL A 99 5.43 12.69 -4.93
C VAL A 99 4.65 13.42 -3.83
N ARG A 100 3.94 12.71 -2.95
CA ARG A 100 3.21 13.33 -1.84
C ARG A 100 4.17 13.79 -0.75
N SER A 101 3.86 14.94 -0.15
CA SER A 101 4.64 15.46 0.97
C SER A 101 4.68 14.44 2.12
N PRO A 102 5.85 14.21 2.75
CA PRO A 102 5.95 13.39 3.97
C PRO A 102 5.25 14.03 5.18
N LEU A 103 4.77 15.28 5.04
CA LEU A 103 3.98 15.99 6.04
C LEU A 103 2.47 15.83 5.82
N ARG A 104 2.01 15.10 4.78
CA ARG A 104 0.60 15.03 4.38
C ARG A 104 -0.35 14.71 5.54
N TYR A 105 0.05 13.81 6.42
CA TYR A 105 -0.76 13.35 7.56
C TYR A 105 -0.45 14.10 8.86
N LEU A 106 0.33 15.18 8.78
CA LEU A 106 0.62 16.10 9.89
C LEU A 106 -0.01 17.49 9.66
N THR A 107 -0.80 17.62 8.60
CA THR A 107 -1.57 18.81 8.25
C THR A 107 -3.00 18.38 7.92
N PRO A 108 -3.99 19.28 8.01
CA PRO A 108 -5.34 18.98 7.53
C PRO A 108 -5.32 18.43 6.09
N ASP A 109 -6.07 17.35 5.85
CA ASP A 109 -6.21 16.71 4.54
C ASP A 109 -7.70 16.45 4.28
N ASP A 110 -8.11 16.50 3.02
CA ASP A 110 -9.49 16.22 2.62
C ASP A 110 -9.85 14.73 2.76
N ARG A 111 -8.88 13.85 3.04
CA ARG A 111 -9.08 12.43 3.31
C ARG A 111 -8.71 12.06 4.75
N ASP A 112 -9.54 11.21 5.36
CA ASP A 112 -9.23 10.60 6.65
C ASP A 112 -8.05 9.63 6.55
N PHE A 113 -7.28 9.53 7.63
CA PHE A 113 -6.20 8.56 7.80
C PHE A 113 -6.13 8.08 9.25
N PHE A 114 -5.48 6.95 9.47
CA PHE A 114 -5.16 6.44 10.81
C PHE A 114 -3.64 6.22 10.92
N ALA A 115 -3.10 6.49 12.10
CA ALA A 115 -1.71 6.20 12.43
C ALA A 115 -1.67 5.14 13.54
N VAL A 116 -0.80 4.15 13.38
CA VAL A 116 -0.55 3.13 14.40
C VAL A 116 0.79 3.43 15.03
N TYR A 117 0.78 3.65 16.34
CA TYR A 117 1.98 3.88 17.13
C TYR A 117 2.30 2.61 17.92
N LEU A 118 3.56 2.20 17.93
CA LEU A 118 4.04 1.25 18.92
C LEU A 118 3.94 1.93 20.30
N ARG A 119 3.39 1.20 21.28
CA ARG A 119 3.49 1.58 22.69
C ARG A 119 4.83 1.16 23.25
#